data_AF-A0A3M2DV52-F1
#
_entry.id   AF-A0A3M2DV52-F1
#
_cell.length_a   1.000
_cell.length_b   1.000
_cell.length_c   1.000
_cell.angle_alpha   90.00
_cell.angle_beta   90.00
_cell.angle_gamma   90.00
#
_symmetry.space_group_name_H-M   'P 1'
#
loop_
_entity.id
_entity.type
_entity.pdbx_description
1 polymer ?
#
loop_
_entity_poly.entity_id
_entity_poly.type
_entity_poly.pdbx_seq_one_letter_code
_entity_poly.pdbx_strand_id
1 'polypeptide(L)'
;MLKIVTTNNVEVFRHLGTGPFQRMELSHEVASNFDEALTRVAATKPDIAIVDAELAGGSGYDLCRRIKNDPALERVHVMIVLPSVISRAALERLDASGCDDVLAVPIHADDFYHHIAQIAGLPVRRDRRMGVGLEIRVRGTDTALSGTVDNISASGAGVVVDGPLTSGQEVVARLLHDGNVYPDIDATVQWARPDARDPAKTAAGLEFAALPMKTRLLLERLCLYDAVDNPDGSVTVSLYGDFTEITDFSALSSRLRDVDDIDFYLREVRYISSAGVRAWCDFLAKLKGKRYSFRHCSLAFASQAAMVPMAVGDGRIVSVEAPYRCERCDRDDLRLLERGALLVEENRIVPPVLACRVCGDDLEFDDVPERYFAFLRRDA
;
A
#
# COMPACT_ATOMS: atom_id res chain seq x y z
N MET A 1 -22.36 4.40 -1.21
CA MET A 1 -21.95 5.67 -0.58
C MET A 1 -21.34 5.38 0.78
N LEU A 2 -20.06 5.74 0.97
CA LEU A 2 -19.32 5.62 2.24
C LEU A 2 -19.70 6.80 3.15
N LYS A 3 -20.03 6.55 4.41
CA LYS A 3 -20.37 7.59 5.40
C LYS A 3 -19.26 7.66 6.45
N ILE A 4 -18.67 8.83 6.62
CA ILE A 4 -17.61 9.08 7.60
C ILE A 4 -18.05 10.21 8.53
N VAL A 5 -17.92 9.98 9.84
CA VAL A 5 -17.98 11.05 10.84
C VAL A 5 -16.57 11.26 11.35
N THR A 6 -16.10 12.51 11.41
CA THR A 6 -14.78 12.81 11.99
C THR A 6 -14.90 13.83 13.10
N THR A 7 -13.99 13.80 14.06
CA THR A 7 -13.71 14.97 14.89
C THR A 7 -13.02 16.07 14.08
N ASN A 8 -12.94 17.27 14.64
CA ASN A 8 -12.38 18.43 13.96
C ASN A 8 -10.84 18.37 13.85
N ASN A 9 -10.37 17.64 12.83
CA ASN A 9 -8.96 17.50 12.50
C ASN A 9 -8.70 17.99 11.06
N VAL A 10 -7.87 19.04 10.93
CA VAL A 10 -7.55 19.69 9.65
C VAL A 10 -6.81 18.75 8.70
N GLU A 11 -5.95 17.89 9.22
CA GLU A 11 -5.19 16.93 8.43
C GLU A 11 -6.10 15.84 7.86
N VAL A 12 -6.98 15.26 8.68
CA VAL A 12 -8.01 14.31 8.23
C VAL A 12 -8.91 14.94 7.17
N PHE A 13 -9.41 16.16 7.41
CA PHE A 13 -10.24 16.89 6.43
C PHE A 13 -9.52 17.08 5.10
N ARG A 14 -8.25 17.48 5.13
CA ARG A 14 -7.40 17.64 3.94
C ARG A 14 -7.24 16.32 3.18
N HIS A 15 -7.01 15.21 3.87
CA HIS A 15 -6.84 13.90 3.23
C HIS A 15 -8.13 13.37 2.59
N LEU A 16 -9.27 13.54 3.25
CA LEU A 16 -10.58 13.23 2.66
C LEU A 16 -10.88 14.08 1.41
N GLY A 17 -10.27 15.25 1.28
CA GLY A 17 -10.34 16.09 0.10
C GLY A 17 -9.43 15.68 -1.06
N THR A 18 -8.63 14.62 -0.94
CA THR A 18 -7.67 14.21 -1.99
C THR A 18 -8.32 13.36 -3.10
N GLY A 19 -7.62 13.25 -4.23
CA GLY A 19 -8.11 12.60 -5.45
C GLY A 19 -8.69 11.18 -5.30
N PRO A 20 -8.15 10.28 -4.46
CA PRO A 20 -8.76 8.97 -4.21
C PRO A 20 -10.20 9.05 -3.70
N PHE A 21 -10.49 9.96 -2.77
CA PHE A 21 -11.82 10.11 -2.16
C PHE A 21 -12.77 10.99 -2.96
N GLN A 22 -12.27 12.00 -3.68
CA GLN A 22 -13.10 12.85 -4.54
C GLN A 22 -13.83 12.08 -5.65
N ARG A 23 -13.28 10.93 -6.08
CA ARG A 23 -13.89 10.07 -7.10
C ARG A 23 -14.89 9.08 -6.52
N MET A 24 -15.08 9.07 -5.20
CA MET A 24 -15.97 8.17 -4.50
C MET A 24 -17.20 8.92 -4.01
N GLU A 25 -18.33 8.22 -3.93
CA GLU A 25 -19.51 8.75 -3.23
C GLU A 25 -19.26 8.68 -1.70
N LEU A 26 -18.70 9.76 -1.15
CA LEU A 26 -18.41 9.95 0.27
C LEU A 26 -19.35 11.01 0.88
N SER A 27 -19.99 10.66 1.99
CA SER A 27 -20.66 11.61 2.89
C SER A 27 -19.76 11.81 4.12
N HIS A 28 -19.44 13.06 4.42
CA HIS A 28 -18.56 13.42 5.54
C HIS A 28 -19.25 14.43 6.45
N GLU A 29 -19.31 14.11 7.75
CA GLU A 29 -19.75 15.03 8.80
C GLU A 29 -18.61 15.27 9.80
N VAL A 30 -18.51 16.51 10.29
CA VAL A 30 -17.52 16.91 11.29
C VAL A 30 -18.22 17.20 12.62
N ALA A 31 -17.67 16.67 13.71
CA ALA A 31 -18.03 16.98 15.08
C ALA A 31 -16.94 17.80 15.77
N SER A 32 -17.34 18.80 16.55
CA SER A 32 -16.41 19.72 17.22
C SER A 32 -16.01 19.29 18.63
N ASN A 33 -16.73 18.34 19.23
CA ASN A 33 -16.53 17.89 20.61
C ASN A 33 -17.11 16.48 20.84
N PHE A 34 -16.91 15.94 22.04
CA PHE A 34 -17.32 14.60 22.45
C PHE A 34 -18.82 14.32 22.26
N ASP A 35 -19.68 15.19 22.80
CA ASP A 35 -21.13 14.98 22.77
C ASP A 35 -21.70 15.11 21.36
N GLU A 36 -21.18 16.05 20.58
CA GLU A 36 -21.55 16.21 19.17
C GLU A 36 -21.14 14.97 18.35
N ALA A 37 -19.94 14.45 18.58
CA ALA A 37 -19.45 13.26 17.88
C ALA A 37 -20.32 12.05 18.19
N LEU A 38 -20.65 11.81 19.46
CA LEU A 38 -21.54 10.72 19.85
C LEU A 38 -22.94 10.87 19.24
N THR A 39 -23.49 12.10 19.25
CA THR A 39 -24.81 12.39 18.67
C THR A 39 -24.84 12.12 17.16
N ARG A 40 -23.82 12.57 16.43
CA ARG A 40 -23.72 12.35 14.97
C ARG A 40 -23.50 10.88 14.64
N VAL A 41 -22.63 10.18 15.37
CA VAL A 41 -22.43 8.74 15.15
C VAL A 41 -23.73 7.96 15.38
N ALA A 42 -24.47 8.29 16.44
CA ALA A 42 -25.75 7.64 16.73
C ALA A 42 -26.82 7.90 15.66
N ALA A 43 -26.88 9.14 15.14
CA ALA A 43 -27.84 9.53 14.10
C ALA A 43 -27.50 8.96 12.72
N THR A 44 -26.24 9.11 12.30
CA THR A 44 -25.79 8.81 10.93
C THR A 44 -25.43 7.34 10.75
N LYS A 45 -25.05 6.65 11.84
CA LYS A 45 -24.49 5.29 11.83
C LYS A 45 -23.45 5.14 10.70
N PRO A 46 -22.34 5.91 10.78
CA PRO A 46 -21.35 5.94 9.72
C PRO A 46 -20.67 4.58 9.57
N ASP A 47 -20.08 4.35 8.40
CA ASP A 47 -19.23 3.16 8.19
C ASP A 47 -17.93 3.31 9.00
N ILE A 48 -17.41 4.54 9.11
CA ILE A 48 -16.20 4.85 9.87
C ILE A 48 -16.38 6.13 10.71
N ALA A 49 -16.00 6.07 11.98
CA ALA A 49 -15.80 7.23 12.85
C ALA A 49 -14.29 7.46 13.06
N ILE A 50 -13.76 8.61 12.64
CA ILE A 50 -12.34 8.97 12.82
C ILE A 50 -12.26 10.00 13.96
N VAL A 51 -11.64 9.63 15.07
CA VAL A 51 -11.75 10.37 16.33
C VAL A 51 -10.37 10.73 16.87
N ASP A 52 -10.11 12.01 17.13
CA ASP A 52 -8.92 12.46 17.83
C ASP A 52 -8.84 11.87 19.24
N ALA A 53 -7.66 11.38 19.63
CA ALA A 53 -7.41 10.88 20.99
C ALA A 53 -7.77 11.91 22.07
N GLU A 54 -7.52 13.19 21.78
CA GLU A 54 -7.87 14.34 22.60
C GLU A 54 -8.95 15.17 21.91
N LEU A 55 -10.04 15.46 22.60
CA LEU A 55 -11.13 16.27 22.09
C LEU A 55 -11.77 17.11 23.20
N ALA A 56 -12.39 18.22 22.81
CA ALA A 56 -13.14 19.03 23.76
C ALA A 56 -14.28 18.20 24.38
N GLY A 57 -14.42 18.27 25.71
CA GLY A 57 -15.50 17.59 26.45
C GLY A 57 -15.24 16.11 26.77
N GLY A 58 -14.06 15.54 26.45
CA GLY A 58 -13.77 14.16 26.82
C GLY A 58 -12.52 13.59 26.17
N SER A 59 -12.47 12.27 26.00
CA SER A 59 -11.34 11.60 25.35
C SER A 59 -11.80 10.65 24.24
N GLY A 60 -11.02 10.58 23.16
CA GLY A 60 -11.33 9.79 21.99
C GLY A 60 -11.37 8.30 22.31
N TYR A 61 -10.52 7.87 23.25
CA TYR A 61 -10.53 6.50 23.78
C TYR A 61 -11.86 6.15 24.45
N ASP A 62 -12.41 7.08 25.26
CA ASP A 62 -13.68 6.87 25.95
C ASP A 62 -14.87 6.94 24.97
N LEU A 63 -14.79 7.82 23.97
CA LEU A 63 -15.78 7.91 22.90
C LEU A 63 -15.81 6.63 22.08
N CYS A 64 -14.63 6.13 21.68
CA CYS A 64 -14.47 4.86 20.99
C CYS A 64 -15.11 3.73 21.80
N ARG A 65 -14.73 3.58 23.07
CA ARG A 65 -15.31 2.55 23.95
C ARG A 65 -16.82 2.64 24.04
N ARG A 66 -17.38 3.86 24.09
CA ARG A 66 -18.84 4.07 24.15
C ARG A 66 -19.54 3.67 22.85
N ILE A 67 -18.92 3.95 21.70
CA ILE A 67 -19.43 3.51 20.39
C ILE A 67 -19.36 1.98 20.29
N LYS A 68 -18.22 1.37 20.64
CA LYS A 68 -18.01 -0.09 20.53
C LYS A 68 -18.89 -0.90 21.48
N ASN A 69 -19.26 -0.34 22.63
CA ASN A 69 -20.15 -0.98 23.60
C ASN A 69 -21.66 -0.77 23.32
N ASP A 70 -22.03 0.01 22.31
CA ASP A 70 -23.43 0.21 21.94
C ASP A 70 -23.85 -0.81 20.85
N PRO A 71 -24.76 -1.76 21.14
CA PRO A 71 -25.22 -2.73 20.15
C PRO A 71 -25.85 -2.09 18.91
N ALA A 72 -26.41 -0.88 19.02
CA ALA A 72 -26.99 -0.17 17.88
C ALA A 72 -25.93 0.36 16.89
N LEU A 73 -24.66 0.35 17.30
CA LEU A 73 -23.48 0.88 16.59
C LEU A 73 -22.44 -0.21 16.30
N GLU A 74 -22.79 -1.50 16.44
CA GLU A 74 -21.85 -2.63 16.26
C GLU A 74 -21.11 -2.63 14.90
N ARG A 75 -21.71 -2.02 13.87
CA ARG A 75 -21.16 -1.92 12.51
C ARG A 75 -20.28 -0.71 12.27
N VAL A 76 -20.21 0.21 13.23
CA VAL A 76 -19.38 1.41 13.12
C VAL A 76 -17.95 1.02 13.44
N HIS A 77 -17.06 1.19 12.45
CA HIS A 77 -15.63 1.10 12.71
C HIS A 77 -15.12 2.40 13.32
N VAL A 78 -14.28 2.31 14.34
CA VAL A 78 -13.70 3.48 15.02
C VAL A 78 -12.20 3.48 14.82
N MET A 79 -11.71 4.58 14.25
CA MET A 79 -10.29 4.86 14.08
C MET A 79 -9.87 5.98 15.02
N ILE A 80 -8.78 5.79 15.76
CA ILE A 80 -8.25 6.82 16.66
C ILE A 80 -7.08 7.55 16.00
N VAL A 81 -7.16 8.89 15.95
CA VAL A 81 -6.07 9.75 15.51
C VAL A 81 -5.14 10.02 16.69
N LEU A 82 -3.89 9.59 16.53
CA LEU A 82 -2.84 9.71 17.53
C LEU A 82 -1.86 10.81 17.14
N PRO A 83 -1.23 11.49 18.12
CA PRO A 83 -0.08 12.35 17.84
C PRO A 83 1.11 11.52 17.33
N SER A 84 2.11 12.19 16.76
CA SER A 84 3.31 11.56 16.18
C SER A 84 4.14 10.70 17.15
N VAL A 85 3.94 10.86 18.47
CA VAL A 85 4.57 10.07 19.53
C VAL A 85 3.52 9.80 20.59
N ILE A 86 3.40 8.54 20.97
CA ILE A 86 2.47 8.09 22.01
C ILE A 86 3.20 7.84 23.34
N SER A 87 2.54 8.14 24.47
CA SER A 87 3.03 7.80 25.81
C SER A 87 2.50 6.43 26.26
N ARG A 88 3.13 5.81 27.26
CA ARG A 88 2.61 4.57 27.90
C ARG A 88 1.15 4.72 28.34
N ALA A 89 0.81 5.82 28.99
CA ALA A 89 -0.55 6.07 29.45
C ALA A 89 -1.55 6.20 28.29
N ALA A 90 -1.12 6.72 27.13
CA ALA A 90 -1.97 6.80 25.95
C ALA A 90 -2.13 5.43 25.28
N LEU A 91 -1.08 4.60 25.21
CA LEU A 91 -1.16 3.23 24.72
C LEU A 91 -2.11 2.37 25.57
N GLU A 92 -2.02 2.44 26.90
CA GLU A 92 -2.93 1.70 27.80
C GLU A 92 -4.41 2.08 27.59
N ARG A 93 -4.67 3.35 27.27
CA ARG A 93 -6.03 3.83 26.96
C ARG A 93 -6.50 3.40 25.58
N LEU A 94 -5.59 3.36 24.62
CA LEU A 94 -5.81 2.89 23.26
C LEU A 94 -6.17 1.39 23.27
N ASP A 95 -5.36 0.57 23.95
CA ASP A 95 -5.60 -0.87 24.05
C ASP A 95 -6.98 -1.13 24.69
N ALA A 96 -7.33 -0.35 25.72
CA ALA A 96 -8.63 -0.46 26.38
C ALA A 96 -9.80 0.20 25.62
N SER A 97 -9.60 0.82 24.45
CA SER A 97 -10.69 1.47 23.70
C SER A 97 -11.42 0.50 22.76
N GLY A 98 -10.76 -0.58 22.34
CA GLY A 98 -11.31 -1.53 21.35
C GLY A 98 -11.42 -0.93 19.95
N CYS A 99 -10.53 0.00 19.59
CA CYS A 99 -10.56 0.64 18.27
C CYS A 99 -10.22 -0.36 17.16
N ASP A 100 -10.82 -0.15 15.99
CA ASP A 100 -10.61 -1.01 14.83
C ASP A 100 -9.28 -0.73 14.13
N ASP A 101 -8.77 0.50 14.25
CA ASP A 101 -7.52 0.96 13.65
C ASP A 101 -7.03 2.28 14.28
N VAL A 102 -5.81 2.69 13.92
CA VAL A 102 -5.20 3.94 14.38
C VAL A 102 -4.57 4.72 13.23
N LEU A 103 -4.47 6.03 13.39
CA LEU A 103 -3.81 6.94 12.45
C LEU A 103 -2.85 7.83 13.22
N ALA A 104 -1.53 7.65 13.05
CA ALA A 104 -0.57 8.57 13.68
C ALA A 104 -0.28 9.76 12.76
N VAL A 105 -0.63 10.97 13.19
CA VAL A 105 -0.34 12.19 12.44
C VAL A 105 1.05 12.75 12.77
N PRO A 106 1.80 13.32 11.81
CA PRO A 106 1.40 13.57 10.42
C PRO A 106 1.36 12.29 9.59
N ILE A 107 0.36 12.19 8.72
CA ILE A 107 0.10 11.00 7.89
C ILE A 107 0.16 11.34 6.41
N HIS A 108 0.64 10.41 5.59
CA HIS A 108 0.63 10.60 4.15
C HIS A 108 -0.77 10.28 3.56
N ALA A 109 -1.13 10.91 2.45
CA ALA A 109 -2.45 10.70 1.84
C ALA A 109 -2.69 9.24 1.42
N ASP A 110 -1.63 8.55 0.99
CA ASP A 110 -1.71 7.14 0.60
C ASP A 110 -1.82 6.19 1.80
N ASP A 111 -1.10 6.47 2.90
CA ASP A 111 -1.24 5.75 4.18
C ASP A 111 -2.67 5.92 4.70
N PHE A 112 -3.17 7.16 4.75
CA PHE A 112 -4.54 7.47 5.15
C PHE A 112 -5.58 6.74 4.27
N TYR A 113 -5.42 6.78 2.94
CA TYR A 113 -6.31 6.06 2.03
C TYR A 113 -6.29 4.56 2.29
N HIS A 114 -5.12 3.98 2.53
CA HIS A 114 -4.99 2.56 2.80
C HIS A 114 -5.75 2.13 4.04
N HIS A 115 -5.64 2.87 5.14
CA HIS A 115 -6.39 2.56 6.36
C HIS A 115 -7.90 2.55 6.12
N ILE A 116 -8.43 3.59 5.46
CA ILE A 116 -9.85 3.66 5.11
C ILE A 116 -10.24 2.51 4.19
N ALA A 117 -9.42 2.21 3.19
CA ALA A 117 -9.71 1.17 2.22
C ALA A 117 -9.73 -0.23 2.84
N GLN A 118 -8.82 -0.54 3.77
CA GLN A 118 -8.82 -1.81 4.48
C GLN A 118 -10.08 -2.00 5.33
N ILE A 119 -10.50 -0.95 6.05
CA ILE A 119 -11.68 -1.03 6.94
C ILE A 119 -12.98 -1.08 6.14
N ALA A 120 -13.14 -0.19 5.16
CA ALA A 120 -14.35 -0.11 4.35
C ALA A 120 -14.43 -1.20 3.26
N GLY A 121 -13.46 -2.13 3.19
CA GLY A 121 -13.39 -3.17 2.17
C GLY A 121 -13.30 -2.59 0.74
N LEU A 122 -12.76 -1.38 0.60
CA LEU A 122 -12.58 -0.75 -0.69
C LEU A 122 -11.40 -1.41 -1.41
N PRO A 123 -11.43 -1.46 -2.74
CA PRO A 123 -10.26 -1.90 -3.49
C PRO A 123 -9.09 -0.97 -3.19
N VAL A 124 -8.14 -1.45 -2.40
CA VAL A 124 -6.81 -0.84 -2.30
C VAL A 124 -6.22 -0.94 -3.70
N ARG A 125 -5.84 0.19 -4.31
CA ARG A 125 -5.05 0.17 -5.53
C ARG A 125 -3.71 -0.52 -5.21
N ARG A 126 -3.64 -1.83 -5.44
CA ARG A 126 -2.41 -2.62 -5.35
C ARG A 126 -1.43 -2.21 -6.44
N ASP A 127 -1.97 -1.87 -7.61
CA ASP A 127 -1.19 -1.49 -8.78
C ASP A 127 -1.62 -0.13 -9.33
N ARG A 128 -0.66 0.78 -9.43
CA ARG A 128 -0.74 1.81 -10.45
C ARG A 128 -0.57 1.08 -11.79
N ARG A 129 -1.52 1.25 -12.72
CA ARG A 129 -1.36 0.71 -14.07
C ARG A 129 -0.14 1.37 -14.69
N MET A 130 0.91 0.60 -14.90
CA MET A 130 2.03 1.04 -15.74
C MET A 130 1.44 1.37 -17.10
N GLY A 131 1.63 2.59 -17.57
CA GLY A 131 1.21 3.03 -18.90
C GLY A 131 2.09 2.38 -19.95
N VAL A 132 1.99 1.06 -20.10
CA VAL A 132 2.60 0.30 -21.19
C VAL A 132 1.54 0.20 -22.27
N GLY A 133 1.74 0.98 -23.33
CA GLY A 133 0.99 0.79 -24.56
C GLY A 133 1.36 -0.56 -25.14
N LEU A 134 0.38 -1.27 -25.67
CA LEU A 134 0.59 -2.53 -26.35
C LEU A 134 0.03 -2.45 -27.76
N GLU A 135 0.88 -2.78 -28.73
CA GLU A 135 0.45 -3.10 -30.08
C GLU A 135 0.54 -4.62 -30.27
N ILE A 136 -0.57 -5.23 -30.69
CA ILE A 136 -0.62 -6.66 -31.03
C ILE A 136 -0.85 -6.81 -32.53
N ARG A 137 0.02 -7.56 -33.20
CA ARG A 137 -0.20 -8.01 -34.58
C ARG A 137 -0.52 -9.50 -34.58
N VAL A 138 -1.65 -9.88 -35.17
CA VAL A 138 -2.03 -11.30 -35.29
C VAL A 138 -1.21 -11.95 -36.40
N ARG A 139 -0.50 -13.03 -36.10
CA ARG A 139 0.32 -13.73 -37.10
C ARG A 139 -0.55 -14.27 -38.23
N GLY A 140 -0.09 -14.10 -39.47
CA GLY A 140 -0.82 -14.53 -40.67
C GLY A 140 -1.94 -13.57 -41.11
N THR A 141 -2.07 -12.39 -40.50
CA THR A 141 -3.06 -11.37 -40.88
C THR A 141 -2.44 -9.96 -40.88
N ASP A 142 -3.09 -9.00 -41.55
CA ASP A 142 -2.76 -7.57 -41.45
C ASP A 142 -3.45 -6.88 -40.25
N THR A 143 -4.04 -7.67 -39.33
CA THR A 143 -4.75 -7.11 -38.17
C THR A 143 -3.76 -6.64 -37.10
N ALA A 144 -3.76 -5.33 -36.87
CA ALA A 144 -3.09 -4.69 -35.74
C ALA A 144 -4.14 -4.20 -34.74
N LEU A 145 -3.97 -4.55 -33.47
CA LEU A 145 -4.82 -4.17 -32.36
C LEU A 145 -4.03 -3.28 -31.40
N SER A 146 -4.63 -2.17 -31.00
CA SER A 146 -4.16 -1.37 -29.87
C SER A 146 -4.73 -1.90 -28.58
N GLY A 147 -3.96 -1.78 -27.51
CA GLY A 147 -4.46 -2.14 -26.19
C GLY A 147 -3.62 -1.58 -25.06
N THR A 148 -4.09 -1.87 -23.85
CA THR A 148 -3.39 -1.58 -22.61
C THR A 148 -3.02 -2.87 -21.92
N VAL A 149 -1.85 -2.86 -21.29
CA VAL A 149 -1.42 -3.95 -20.42
C VAL A 149 -2.07 -3.75 -19.04
N ASP A 150 -2.84 -4.74 -18.59
CA ASP A 150 -3.43 -4.76 -17.25
C ASP A 150 -2.40 -5.26 -16.22
N ASN A 151 -1.64 -6.30 -16.55
CA ASN A 151 -0.49 -6.78 -15.78
C ASN A 151 0.58 -7.38 -16.70
N ILE A 152 1.84 -7.40 -16.25
CA ILE A 152 2.95 -7.93 -17.03
C ILE A 152 3.99 -8.63 -16.17
N SER A 153 4.64 -9.63 -16.75
CA SER A 153 5.71 -10.42 -16.16
C SER A 153 6.76 -10.75 -17.22
N ALA A 154 7.85 -11.39 -16.81
CA ALA A 154 8.86 -11.90 -17.74
C ALA A 154 8.34 -13.03 -18.66
N SER A 155 7.23 -13.69 -18.34
CA SER A 155 6.69 -14.82 -19.11
C SER A 155 5.38 -14.51 -19.83
N GLY A 156 4.80 -13.33 -19.64
CA GLY A 156 3.49 -13.02 -20.23
C GLY A 156 2.87 -11.73 -19.73
N ALA A 157 1.70 -11.42 -20.28
CA ALA A 157 0.91 -10.23 -19.92
C ALA A 157 -0.59 -10.50 -19.95
N GLY A 158 -1.32 -9.93 -18.99
CA GLY A 158 -2.75 -9.71 -19.10
C GLY A 158 -3.01 -8.41 -19.84
N VAL A 159 -3.85 -8.44 -20.86
CA VAL A 159 -4.05 -7.33 -21.80
C VAL A 159 -5.52 -7.08 -22.05
N VAL A 160 -5.87 -5.83 -22.37
CA VAL A 160 -7.17 -5.44 -22.90
C VAL A 160 -6.96 -4.75 -24.24
N VAL A 161 -7.58 -5.26 -25.29
CA VAL A 161 -7.39 -4.78 -26.67
C VAL A 161 -8.69 -4.34 -27.33
N ASP A 162 -8.57 -3.39 -28.24
CA ASP A 162 -9.65 -2.86 -29.08
C ASP A 162 -9.89 -3.77 -30.30
N GLY A 163 -10.33 -5.00 -30.04
CA GLY A 163 -10.66 -5.97 -31.09
C GLY A 163 -10.66 -7.42 -30.60
N PRO A 164 -11.01 -8.38 -31.47
CA PRO A 164 -11.12 -9.78 -31.08
C PRO A 164 -9.77 -10.47 -30.96
N LEU A 165 -9.59 -11.24 -29.88
CA LEU A 165 -8.55 -12.27 -29.74
C LEU A 165 -9.21 -13.60 -29.39
N THR A 166 -8.57 -14.69 -29.78
CA THR A 166 -9.04 -16.05 -29.51
C THR A 166 -7.95 -16.88 -28.83
N SER A 167 -8.37 -17.80 -27.97
CA SER A 167 -7.45 -18.72 -27.28
C SER A 167 -6.69 -19.59 -28.30
N GLY A 168 -5.39 -19.79 -28.07
CA GLY A 168 -4.48 -20.52 -28.95
C GLY A 168 -3.91 -19.70 -30.11
N GLN A 169 -4.33 -18.45 -30.28
CA GLN A 169 -3.88 -17.60 -31.38
C GLN A 169 -2.44 -17.13 -31.17
N GLU A 170 -1.59 -17.26 -32.20
CA GLU A 170 -0.24 -16.71 -32.18
C GLU A 170 -0.25 -15.23 -32.58
N VAL A 171 0.45 -14.42 -31.81
CA VAL A 171 0.52 -12.96 -32.00
C VAL A 171 1.95 -12.47 -31.83
N VAL A 172 2.20 -11.28 -32.36
CA VAL A 172 3.41 -10.50 -32.13
C VAL A 172 3.02 -9.29 -31.29
N ALA A 173 3.52 -9.24 -30.07
CA ALA A 173 3.32 -8.14 -29.14
C ALA A 173 4.48 -7.14 -29.23
N ARG A 174 4.18 -5.85 -29.21
CA ARG A 174 5.16 -4.76 -29.15
C ARG A 174 4.81 -3.85 -27.99
N LEU A 175 5.78 -3.66 -27.09
CA LEU A 175 5.63 -2.79 -25.93
C LEU A 175 6.04 -1.35 -26.29
N LEU A 176 5.24 -0.39 -25.82
CA LEU A 176 5.51 1.05 -25.90
C LEU A 176 5.53 1.62 -24.48
N HIS A 177 6.63 2.28 -24.10
CA HIS A 177 6.78 2.84 -22.76
C HIS A 177 7.73 4.04 -22.76
N ASP A 178 7.32 5.14 -22.12
CA ASP A 178 8.04 6.43 -22.07
C ASP A 178 8.50 6.93 -23.45
N GLY A 179 7.61 6.85 -24.44
CA GLY A 179 7.93 7.24 -25.83
C GLY A 179 8.91 6.30 -26.57
N ASN A 180 9.39 5.25 -25.91
CA ASN A 180 10.27 4.24 -26.52
C ASN A 180 9.47 3.06 -27.07
N VAL A 181 9.91 2.56 -28.24
CA VAL A 181 9.42 1.33 -28.85
C VAL A 181 10.40 0.20 -28.57
N TYR A 182 9.88 -0.93 -28.08
CA TYR A 182 10.68 -2.11 -27.74
C TYR A 182 10.56 -3.19 -28.82
N PRO A 183 11.58 -4.08 -28.93
CA PRO A 183 11.55 -5.17 -29.89
C PRO A 183 10.29 -6.03 -29.80
N ASP A 184 9.84 -6.50 -30.96
CA ASP A 184 8.70 -7.40 -31.12
C ASP A 184 8.93 -8.71 -30.31
N ILE A 185 7.86 -9.18 -29.68
CA ILE A 185 7.81 -10.37 -28.84
C ILE A 185 6.82 -11.34 -29.46
N ASP A 186 7.25 -12.55 -29.77
CA ASP A 186 6.33 -13.61 -30.13
C ASP A 186 5.56 -14.07 -28.90
N ALA A 187 4.24 -14.25 -29.03
CA ALA A 187 3.38 -14.62 -27.93
C ALA A 187 2.21 -15.50 -28.37
N THR A 188 1.66 -16.27 -27.44
CA THR A 188 0.45 -17.09 -27.66
C THR A 188 -0.65 -16.62 -26.72
N VAL A 189 -1.86 -16.47 -27.25
CA VAL A 189 -3.04 -16.12 -26.45
C VAL A 189 -3.48 -17.36 -25.66
N GLN A 190 -3.29 -17.37 -24.35
CA GLN A 190 -3.65 -18.50 -23.47
C GLN A 190 -5.13 -18.54 -23.12
N TRP A 191 -5.77 -17.38 -23.06
CA TRP A 191 -7.21 -17.24 -22.89
C TRP A 191 -7.66 -15.90 -23.46
N ALA A 192 -8.91 -15.81 -23.89
CA ALA A 192 -9.53 -14.59 -24.34
C ALA A 192 -11.02 -14.58 -23.97
N ARG A 193 -11.52 -13.44 -23.48
CA ARG A 193 -12.92 -13.23 -23.10
C ARG A 193 -13.31 -11.76 -23.26
N PRO A 194 -14.61 -11.42 -23.35
CA PRO A 194 -15.05 -10.02 -23.24
C PRO A 194 -14.52 -9.37 -21.95
N ASP A 195 -14.05 -8.12 -22.02
CA ASP A 195 -13.61 -7.40 -20.81
C ASP A 195 -14.80 -7.09 -19.90
N ALA A 196 -14.58 -7.19 -18.58
CA ALA A 196 -15.63 -7.03 -17.59
C ALA A 196 -16.13 -5.58 -17.44
N ARG A 197 -15.32 -4.59 -17.84
CA ARG A 197 -15.66 -3.16 -17.75
C ARG A 197 -16.23 -2.65 -19.07
N ASP A 198 -15.73 -3.16 -20.19
CA ASP A 198 -16.19 -2.82 -21.54
C ASP A 198 -16.32 -4.09 -22.40
N PRO A 199 -17.54 -4.66 -22.52
CA PRO A 199 -17.78 -5.87 -23.30
C PRO A 199 -17.46 -5.76 -24.80
N ALA A 200 -17.24 -4.55 -25.33
CA ALA A 200 -16.80 -4.35 -26.71
C ALA A 200 -15.29 -4.63 -26.90
N LYS A 201 -14.52 -4.72 -25.81
CA LYS A 201 -13.09 -5.04 -25.81
C LYS A 201 -12.86 -6.49 -25.42
N THR A 202 -11.68 -6.99 -25.75
CA THR A 202 -11.25 -8.34 -25.35
C THR A 202 -10.19 -8.26 -24.27
N ALA A 203 -10.45 -8.90 -23.13
CA ALA A 203 -9.44 -9.22 -22.15
C ALA A 203 -8.78 -10.56 -22.53
N ALA A 204 -7.45 -10.59 -22.58
CA ALA A 204 -6.70 -11.78 -22.96
C ALA A 204 -5.44 -11.97 -22.10
N GLY A 205 -5.00 -13.22 -21.98
CA GLY A 205 -3.71 -13.57 -21.41
C GLY A 205 -2.73 -13.95 -22.53
N LEU A 206 -1.60 -13.28 -22.58
CA LEU A 206 -0.50 -13.58 -23.49
C LEU A 206 0.59 -14.32 -22.74
N GLU A 207 1.06 -15.44 -23.28
CA GLU A 207 2.32 -16.06 -22.89
C GLU A 207 3.40 -15.63 -23.87
N PHE A 208 4.50 -15.09 -23.35
CA PHE A 208 5.62 -14.64 -24.17
C PHE A 208 6.55 -15.82 -24.49
N ALA A 209 7.00 -15.88 -25.74
CA ALA A 209 8.15 -16.68 -26.13
C ALA A 209 9.45 -16.03 -25.61
N ALA A 210 10.60 -16.48 -26.12
CA ALA A 210 11.90 -15.95 -25.73
C ALA A 210 11.99 -14.43 -25.94
N LEU A 211 12.26 -13.69 -24.85
CA LEU A 211 12.30 -12.23 -24.86
C LEU A 211 13.63 -11.69 -25.43
N PRO A 212 13.58 -10.71 -26.35
CA PRO A 212 14.76 -9.95 -26.74
C PRO A 212 15.39 -9.25 -25.53
N MET A 213 16.72 -9.20 -25.46
CA MET A 213 17.47 -8.66 -24.32
C MET A 213 16.97 -7.28 -23.84
N LYS A 214 16.74 -6.34 -24.78
CA LYS A 214 16.26 -4.99 -24.46
C LYS A 214 14.85 -5.01 -23.84
N THR A 215 13.98 -5.89 -24.31
CA THR A 215 12.63 -6.09 -23.78
C THR A 215 12.68 -6.78 -22.43
N ARG A 216 13.54 -7.80 -22.27
CA ARG A 216 13.75 -8.47 -20.99
C ARG A 216 14.21 -7.49 -19.91
N LEU A 217 15.21 -6.65 -20.20
CA LEU A 217 15.67 -5.61 -19.28
C LEU A 217 14.58 -4.57 -18.96
N LEU A 218 13.75 -4.19 -19.94
CA LEU A 218 12.57 -3.37 -19.67
C LEU A 218 11.61 -4.07 -18.73
N LEU A 219 11.27 -5.33 -19.01
CA LEU A 219 10.30 -6.07 -18.21
C LEU A 219 10.84 -6.32 -16.81
N GLU A 220 12.12 -6.64 -16.66
CA GLU A 220 12.81 -6.69 -15.36
C GLU A 220 12.70 -5.35 -14.62
N ARG A 221 12.86 -4.22 -15.32
CA ARG A 221 12.67 -2.88 -14.75
C ARG A 221 11.22 -2.60 -14.36
N LEU A 222 10.27 -2.82 -15.28
CA LEU A 222 8.83 -2.57 -15.09
C LEU A 222 8.20 -3.49 -14.05
N CYS A 223 8.72 -4.71 -13.90
CA CYS A 223 8.25 -5.66 -12.91
C CYS A 223 8.93 -5.46 -11.54
N LEU A 224 9.99 -4.66 -11.45
CA LEU A 224 10.71 -4.43 -10.20
C LEU A 224 10.36 -3.08 -9.58
N TYR A 225 10.22 -2.00 -10.38
CA TYR A 225 9.84 -0.69 -9.84
C TYR A 225 9.16 0.26 -10.84
N ASP A 226 8.40 1.21 -10.29
CA ASP A 226 7.95 2.46 -10.95
C ASP A 226 8.57 3.66 -10.23
N ALA A 227 8.86 4.74 -10.95
CA ALA A 227 9.46 5.96 -10.39
C ALA A 227 8.78 7.21 -10.95
N VAL A 228 8.27 8.06 -10.05
CA VAL A 228 7.32 9.12 -10.37
C VAL A 228 7.83 10.43 -9.78
N ASP A 229 8.04 11.43 -10.63
CA ASP A 229 8.38 12.78 -10.16
C ASP A 229 7.17 13.46 -9.55
N ASN A 230 7.35 14.03 -8.35
CA ASN A 230 6.35 14.82 -7.67
C ASN A 230 6.56 16.32 -7.96
N PRO A 231 5.51 17.16 -7.88
CA PRO A 231 5.61 18.59 -8.15
C PRO A 231 6.59 19.36 -7.24
N ASP A 232 6.90 18.82 -6.07
CA ASP A 232 7.83 19.39 -5.10
C ASP A 232 9.30 18.98 -5.36
N GLY A 233 9.56 18.21 -6.42
CA GLY A 233 10.89 17.73 -6.80
C GLY A 233 11.31 16.43 -6.11
N SER A 234 10.49 15.87 -5.23
CA SER A 234 10.72 14.51 -4.70
C SER A 234 10.37 13.45 -5.74
N VAL A 235 10.86 12.22 -5.55
CA VAL A 235 10.50 11.07 -6.40
C VAL A 235 9.89 9.96 -5.56
N THR A 236 8.70 9.53 -5.95
CA THR A 236 8.07 8.32 -5.40
C THR A 236 8.50 7.11 -6.20
N VAL A 237 9.10 6.12 -5.54
CA VAL A 237 9.52 4.85 -6.13
C VAL A 237 8.68 3.72 -5.55
N SER A 238 7.87 3.07 -6.37
CA SER A 238 7.14 1.86 -5.96
C SER A 238 7.90 0.62 -6.39
N LEU A 239 8.15 -0.30 -5.47
CA LEU A 239 8.87 -1.55 -5.72
C LEU A 239 7.92 -2.75 -5.66
N TYR A 240 8.17 -3.74 -6.51
CA TYR A 240 7.28 -4.86 -6.77
C TYR A 240 8.03 -6.19 -6.80
N GLY A 241 7.30 -7.26 -6.53
CA GLY A 241 7.74 -8.63 -6.79
C GLY A 241 8.75 -9.13 -5.77
N ASP A 242 9.74 -9.87 -6.26
CA ASP A 242 10.65 -10.63 -5.41
C ASP A 242 12.09 -10.14 -5.63
N PHE A 243 12.79 -9.85 -4.53
CA PHE A 243 14.20 -9.48 -4.58
C PHE A 243 15.04 -10.76 -4.43
N THR A 244 15.72 -11.16 -5.49
CA THR A 244 16.43 -12.44 -5.62
C THR A 244 17.83 -12.24 -6.20
N GLU A 245 18.51 -13.32 -6.56
CA GLU A 245 19.85 -13.31 -7.16
C GLU A 245 19.88 -12.59 -8.52
N ILE A 246 18.75 -12.51 -9.22
CA ILE A 246 18.63 -11.89 -10.55
C ILE A 246 18.19 -10.42 -10.47
N THR A 247 17.89 -9.90 -9.28
CA THR A 247 17.42 -8.53 -9.11
C THR A 247 18.55 -7.54 -9.38
N ASP A 248 18.30 -6.56 -10.26
CA ASP A 248 19.24 -5.50 -10.60
C ASP A 248 18.64 -4.10 -10.39
N PHE A 249 19.23 -3.34 -9.45
CA PHE A 249 18.85 -1.96 -9.14
C PHE A 249 19.69 -0.92 -9.88
N SER A 250 20.51 -1.29 -10.87
CA SER A 250 21.40 -0.37 -11.61
C SER A 250 20.65 0.74 -12.35
N ALA A 251 19.52 0.39 -12.97
CA ALA A 251 18.64 1.34 -13.65
C ALA A 251 18.01 2.32 -12.66
N LEU A 252 17.54 1.83 -11.51
CA LEU A 252 16.99 2.67 -10.45
C LEU A 252 18.05 3.59 -9.86
N SER A 253 19.26 3.06 -9.59
CA SER A 253 20.41 3.84 -9.12
C SER A 253 20.71 5.02 -10.05
N SER A 254 20.64 4.78 -11.36
CA SER A 254 20.90 5.81 -12.37
C SER A 254 19.77 6.85 -12.41
N ARG A 255 18.52 6.42 -12.25
CA ARG A 255 17.32 7.28 -12.22
C ARG A 255 17.30 8.24 -11.02
N LEU A 256 17.85 7.81 -9.88
CA LEU A 256 17.83 8.58 -8.62
C LEU A 256 19.12 9.37 -8.37
N ARG A 257 20.07 9.38 -9.31
CA ARG A 257 21.38 10.02 -9.15
C ARG A 257 21.27 11.48 -8.73
N ASP A 258 20.39 12.23 -9.38
CA ASP A 258 20.24 13.68 -9.21
C ASP A 258 18.99 14.05 -8.38
N VAL A 259 18.42 13.07 -7.65
CA VAL A 259 17.24 13.25 -6.81
C VAL A 259 17.65 13.27 -5.34
N ASP A 260 17.25 14.29 -4.59
CA ASP A 260 17.65 14.45 -3.18
C ASP A 260 16.62 13.93 -2.17
N ASP A 261 15.35 13.82 -2.57
CA ASP A 261 14.24 13.40 -1.71
C ASP A 261 13.46 12.26 -2.38
N ILE A 262 13.42 11.09 -1.73
CA ILE A 262 12.92 9.85 -2.33
C ILE A 262 11.98 9.12 -1.36
N ASP A 263 10.81 8.74 -1.82
CA ASP A 263 9.86 7.92 -1.06
C ASP A 263 9.74 6.53 -1.68
N PHE A 264 10.19 5.50 -0.98
CA PHE A 264 10.09 4.11 -1.40
C PHE A 264 8.80 3.47 -0.87
N TYR A 265 7.96 2.96 -1.78
CA TYR A 265 6.76 2.19 -1.49
C TYR A 265 7.05 0.71 -1.71
N LEU A 266 6.90 -0.09 -0.65
CA LEU A 266 7.38 -1.48 -0.61
C LEU A 266 6.28 -2.53 -0.46
N ARG A 267 5.00 -2.13 -0.53
CA ARG A 267 3.85 -2.99 -0.27
C ARG A 267 3.87 -4.28 -1.09
N GLU A 268 4.18 -4.14 -2.37
CA GLU A 268 4.09 -5.23 -3.35
C GLU A 268 5.40 -6.04 -3.44
N VAL A 269 6.36 -5.80 -2.53
CA VAL A 269 7.54 -6.65 -2.37
C VAL A 269 7.12 -7.88 -1.56
N ARG A 270 7.05 -9.04 -2.22
CA ARG A 270 6.46 -10.26 -1.64
C ARG A 270 7.49 -11.17 -1.00
N TYR A 271 8.74 -11.12 -1.48
CA TYR A 271 9.81 -11.97 -1.01
C TYR A 271 11.17 -11.31 -1.22
N ILE A 272 12.12 -11.59 -0.33
CA ILE A 272 13.50 -11.12 -0.44
C ILE A 272 14.45 -12.26 -0.01
N SER A 273 15.32 -12.70 -0.92
CA SER A 273 16.38 -13.68 -0.66
C SER A 273 17.62 -13.03 -0.05
N SER A 274 18.57 -13.85 0.43
CA SER A 274 19.87 -13.35 0.94
C SER A 274 20.72 -12.67 -0.14
N ALA A 275 20.54 -13.00 -1.43
CA ALA A 275 21.19 -12.28 -2.52
C ALA A 275 20.44 -10.97 -2.83
N GLY A 276 19.10 -11.02 -2.84
CA GLY A 276 18.26 -9.85 -3.06
C GLY A 276 18.48 -8.75 -2.03
N VAL A 277 18.52 -9.09 -0.73
CA VAL A 277 18.77 -8.10 0.34
C VAL A 277 20.17 -7.48 0.23
N ARG A 278 21.17 -8.22 -0.26
CA ARG A 278 22.51 -7.68 -0.51
C ARG A 278 22.52 -6.71 -1.68
N ALA A 279 21.90 -7.08 -2.80
CA ALA A 279 21.74 -6.18 -3.95
C ALA A 279 21.01 -4.89 -3.57
N TRP A 280 19.99 -5.01 -2.71
CA TRP A 280 19.28 -3.87 -2.13
C TRP A 280 20.16 -2.99 -1.24
N CYS A 281 20.95 -3.59 -0.33
CA CYS A 281 21.90 -2.85 0.50
C CYS A 281 22.96 -2.12 -0.34
N ASP A 282 23.49 -2.77 -1.39
CA ASP A 282 24.45 -2.18 -2.32
C ASP A 282 23.84 -1.01 -3.12
N PHE A 283 22.55 -1.09 -3.42
CA PHE A 283 21.79 0.01 -4.00
C PHE A 283 21.67 1.19 -3.02
N LEU A 284 21.21 0.94 -1.79
CA LEU A 284 21.08 2.00 -0.77
C LEU A 284 22.41 2.67 -0.45
N ALA A 285 23.53 1.94 -0.49
CA ALA A 285 24.86 2.50 -0.31
C ALA A 285 25.20 3.58 -1.35
N LYS A 286 24.63 3.51 -2.57
CA LYS A 286 24.79 4.52 -3.62
C LYS A 286 23.92 5.76 -3.40
N LEU A 287 22.94 5.69 -2.50
CA LEU A 287 22.07 6.81 -2.11
C LEU A 287 22.61 7.57 -0.90
N LYS A 288 23.81 7.26 -0.43
CA LYS A 288 24.41 7.90 0.75
C LYS A 288 24.39 9.43 0.62
N GLY A 289 23.88 10.10 1.65
CA GLY A 289 23.74 11.56 1.70
C GLY A 289 22.44 12.10 1.11
N LYS A 290 21.59 11.26 0.52
CA LYS A 290 20.24 11.62 0.08
C LYS A 290 19.23 11.40 1.21
N ARG A 291 18.10 12.12 1.18
CA ARG A 291 16.98 11.89 2.09
C ARG A 291 16.05 10.88 1.45
N TYR A 292 15.75 9.80 2.16
CA TYR A 292 14.77 8.83 1.69
C TYR A 292 13.98 8.21 2.83
N SER A 293 12.73 7.85 2.52
CA SER A 293 11.83 7.21 3.46
C SER A 293 11.22 5.94 2.88
N PHE A 294 10.77 5.03 3.75
CA PHE A 294 10.12 3.79 3.38
C PHE A 294 8.69 3.76 3.90
N ARG A 295 7.75 3.49 2.99
CA ARG A 295 6.31 3.49 3.23
C ARG A 295 5.74 2.15 2.82
N HIS A 296 4.70 1.74 3.55
CA HIS A 296 4.04 0.45 3.38
C HIS A 296 5.05 -0.70 3.28
N CYS A 297 6.01 -0.73 4.21
CA CYS A 297 7.01 -1.79 4.26
C CYS A 297 6.32 -3.13 4.42
N SER A 298 6.38 -3.98 3.39
CA SER A 298 5.72 -5.28 3.43
C SER A 298 6.28 -6.16 4.54
N LEU A 299 5.52 -7.19 4.94
CA LEU A 299 5.98 -8.21 5.89
C LEU A 299 7.33 -8.82 5.47
N ALA A 300 7.52 -9.05 4.16
CA ALA A 300 8.76 -9.61 3.62
C ALA A 300 9.94 -8.65 3.78
N PHE A 301 9.74 -7.36 3.53
CA PHE A 301 10.78 -6.35 3.73
C PHE A 301 11.10 -6.16 5.21
N ALA A 302 10.08 -5.99 6.05
CA ALA A 302 10.22 -5.79 7.49
C ALA A 302 10.99 -6.94 8.14
N SER A 303 10.66 -8.18 7.78
CA SER A 303 11.37 -9.38 8.26
C SER A 303 12.86 -9.36 7.90
N GLN A 304 13.22 -8.96 6.68
CA GLN A 304 14.63 -8.82 6.30
C GLN A 304 15.30 -7.65 7.00
N ALA A 305 14.64 -6.50 7.10
CA ALA A 305 15.17 -5.31 7.76
C ALA A 305 15.47 -5.55 9.25
N ALA A 306 14.65 -6.38 9.91
CA ALA A 306 14.86 -6.81 11.30
C ALA A 306 16.18 -7.55 11.50
N MET A 307 16.58 -8.38 10.52
CA MET A 307 17.79 -9.21 10.57
C MET A 307 19.01 -8.54 9.95
N VAL A 308 18.81 -7.68 8.95
CA VAL A 308 19.84 -7.02 8.15
C VAL A 308 19.66 -5.52 8.30
N PRO A 309 20.29 -4.89 9.31
CA PRO A 309 20.09 -3.47 9.58
C PRO A 309 20.47 -2.54 8.41
N MET A 310 21.36 -2.99 7.52
CA MET A 310 21.74 -2.26 6.31
C MET A 310 20.62 -2.16 5.27
N ALA A 311 19.57 -2.96 5.37
CA ALA A 311 18.43 -2.92 4.45
C ALA A 311 17.59 -1.65 4.58
N VAL A 312 17.77 -0.87 5.64
CA VAL A 312 17.16 0.47 5.80
C VAL A 312 18.17 1.59 5.51
N GLY A 313 19.47 1.29 5.53
CA GLY A 313 20.52 2.29 5.28
C GLY A 313 20.44 3.48 6.24
N ASP A 314 20.47 4.68 5.66
CA ASP A 314 20.27 5.98 6.32
C ASP A 314 18.81 6.48 6.21
N GLY A 315 17.92 5.65 5.65
CA GLY A 315 16.53 6.01 5.42
C GLY A 315 15.66 5.86 6.65
N ARG A 316 14.48 6.49 6.61
CA ARG A 316 13.50 6.44 7.70
C ARG A 316 12.32 5.54 7.34
N ILE A 317 11.94 4.63 8.23
CA ILE A 317 10.65 3.93 8.12
C ILE A 317 9.52 4.87 8.56
N VAL A 318 8.54 5.05 7.70
CA VAL A 318 7.32 5.82 7.97
C VAL A 318 6.17 4.89 8.36
N SER A 319 5.91 3.87 7.54
CA SER A 319 4.84 2.90 7.78
C SER A 319 5.29 1.47 7.42
N VAL A 320 4.83 0.49 8.19
CA VAL A 320 5.19 -0.92 8.09
C VAL A 320 3.96 -1.79 8.28
N GLU A 321 3.84 -2.85 7.48
CA GLU A 321 2.85 -3.90 7.70
C GLU A 321 3.30 -4.75 8.90
N ALA A 322 2.37 -5.06 9.79
CA ALA A 322 2.57 -5.72 11.08
C ALA A 322 1.67 -6.96 11.15
N PRO A 323 2.23 -8.15 11.45
CA PRO A 323 1.46 -9.38 11.54
C PRO A 323 0.70 -9.43 12.87
N TYR A 324 -0.60 -9.65 12.79
CA TYR A 324 -1.46 -9.94 13.92
C TYR A 324 -2.22 -11.24 13.67
N ARG A 325 -2.72 -11.85 14.74
CA ARG A 325 -3.59 -13.03 14.72
C ARG A 325 -4.80 -12.80 15.60
N CYS A 326 -5.97 -13.23 15.12
CA CYS A 326 -7.17 -13.32 15.94
C CYS A 326 -7.35 -14.76 16.42
N GLU A 327 -7.15 -15.00 17.72
CA GLU A 327 -7.33 -16.33 18.32
C GLU A 327 -8.77 -16.85 18.21
N ARG A 328 -9.77 -15.96 18.32
CA ARG A 328 -11.19 -16.36 18.22
C ARG A 328 -11.60 -16.76 16.81
N CYS A 329 -11.07 -16.10 15.80
CA CYS A 329 -11.39 -16.39 14.39
C CYS A 329 -10.43 -17.37 13.74
N ASP A 330 -9.33 -17.71 14.42
CA ASP A 330 -8.21 -18.49 13.90
C ASP A 330 -7.71 -17.98 12.54
N ARG A 331 -7.36 -16.69 12.48
CA ARG A 331 -6.94 -16.05 11.23
C ARG A 331 -5.83 -15.04 11.44
N ASP A 332 -5.01 -14.93 10.42
CA ASP A 332 -3.99 -13.89 10.32
C ASP A 332 -4.63 -12.58 9.86
N ASP A 333 -4.15 -11.46 10.38
CA ASP A 333 -4.61 -10.11 10.07
C ASP A 333 -3.39 -9.19 9.91
N LEU A 334 -3.19 -8.62 8.73
CA LEU A 334 -2.05 -7.77 8.43
C LEU A 334 -2.45 -6.30 8.56
N ARG A 335 -1.82 -5.59 9.50
CA ARG A 335 -2.14 -4.20 9.83
C ARG A 335 -1.04 -3.26 9.41
N LEU A 336 -1.37 -2.16 8.76
CA LEU A 336 -0.39 -1.10 8.51
C LEU A 336 -0.27 -0.29 9.80
N LEU A 337 0.95 -0.08 10.27
CA LEU A 337 1.24 0.78 11.42
C LEU A 337 2.19 1.89 10.98
N GLU A 338 1.83 3.14 11.21
CA GLU A 338 2.80 4.23 11.20
C GLU A 338 3.71 4.13 12.42
N ARG A 339 4.94 4.63 12.27
CA ARG A 339 5.90 4.68 13.38
C ARG A 339 5.36 5.38 14.62
N GLY A 340 4.54 6.43 14.46
CA GLY A 340 3.98 7.17 15.59
C GLY A 340 2.95 6.39 16.41
N ALA A 341 2.40 5.30 15.85
CA ALA A 341 1.48 4.40 16.54
C ALA A 341 2.21 3.38 17.43
N LEU A 342 3.55 3.30 17.34
CA LEU A 342 4.36 2.36 18.11
C LEU A 342 4.92 3.08 19.35
N LEU A 343 4.66 2.54 20.54
CA LEU A 343 5.30 3.03 21.75
C LEU A 343 6.77 2.59 21.77
N VAL A 344 7.67 3.54 21.98
CA VAL A 344 9.10 3.29 22.18
C VAL A 344 9.50 3.72 23.59
N GLU A 345 9.81 2.76 24.45
CA GLU A 345 10.17 2.99 25.86
C GLU A 345 11.33 2.09 26.27
N GLU A 346 12.39 2.66 26.86
CA GLU A 346 13.55 1.91 27.38
C GLU A 346 14.09 0.84 26.39
N ASN A 347 14.16 1.20 25.11
CA ASN A 347 14.60 0.34 24.00
C ASN A 347 13.63 -0.82 23.64
N ARG A 348 12.42 -0.84 24.20
CA ARG A 348 11.33 -1.75 23.83
C ARG A 348 10.36 -1.04 22.89
N ILE A 349 9.82 -1.81 21.95
CA ILE A 349 8.81 -1.34 21.01
C ILE A 349 7.55 -2.14 21.32
N VAL A 350 6.46 -1.43 21.61
CA VAL A 350 5.17 -2.05 21.93
C VAL A 350 4.16 -1.61 20.86
N PRO A 351 3.69 -2.55 20.02
CA PRO A 351 2.63 -2.28 19.07
C PRO A 351 1.27 -2.17 19.78
N PRO A 352 0.30 -1.43 19.22
CA PRO A 352 -1.02 -1.28 19.83
C PRO A 352 -1.84 -2.57 19.71
N VAL A 353 -2.75 -2.78 20.66
CA VAL A 353 -3.80 -3.78 20.55
C VAL A 353 -4.91 -3.22 19.65
N LEU A 354 -5.31 -3.99 18.64
CA LEU A 354 -6.31 -3.59 17.65
C LEU A 354 -7.46 -4.60 17.64
N ALA A 355 -8.67 -4.14 17.31
CA ALA A 355 -9.82 -5.04 17.22
C ALA A 355 -9.83 -5.82 15.90
N CYS A 356 -10.22 -7.09 16.00
CA CYS A 356 -10.44 -7.99 14.88
C CYS A 356 -11.62 -7.50 14.04
N ARG A 357 -11.38 -7.24 12.75
CA ARG A 357 -12.39 -6.70 11.79
C ARG A 357 -13.62 -7.59 11.56
N VAL A 358 -13.69 -8.80 12.11
CA VAL A 358 -14.84 -9.72 11.93
C VAL A 358 -15.56 -10.03 13.23
N CYS A 359 -14.84 -10.36 14.31
CA CYS A 359 -15.49 -10.70 15.57
C CYS A 359 -15.41 -9.60 16.64
N GLY A 360 -14.56 -8.59 16.44
CA GLY A 360 -14.35 -7.49 17.40
C GLY A 360 -13.41 -7.81 18.56
N ASP A 361 -12.96 -9.06 18.72
CA ASP A 361 -11.99 -9.42 19.77
C ASP A 361 -10.61 -8.80 19.52
N ASP A 362 -9.82 -8.70 20.58
CA ASP A 362 -8.45 -8.21 20.53
C ASP A 362 -7.58 -9.09 19.61
N LEU A 363 -6.78 -8.41 18.78
CA LEU A 363 -5.73 -9.05 18.00
C LEU A 363 -4.46 -9.17 18.82
N GLU A 364 -3.84 -10.35 18.74
CA GLU A 364 -2.51 -10.58 19.29
C GLU A 364 -1.46 -10.32 18.20
N PHE A 365 -0.37 -9.66 18.55
CA PHE A 365 0.74 -9.43 17.62
C PHE A 365 1.48 -10.76 17.38
N ASP A 366 1.58 -11.20 16.13
CA ASP A 366 2.04 -12.54 15.76
C ASP A 366 3.55 -12.58 15.42
N ASP A 367 4.36 -11.92 16.26
CA ASP A 367 5.83 -12.02 16.28
C ASP A 367 6.36 -11.52 17.64
N VAL A 368 7.67 -11.48 17.84
CA VAL A 368 8.32 -10.81 18.96
C VAL A 368 8.57 -9.35 18.58
N PRO A 369 7.89 -8.36 19.18
CA PRO A 369 7.99 -6.94 18.78
C PRO A 369 9.43 -6.41 18.75
N GLU A 370 10.25 -6.75 19.74
CA GLU A 370 11.64 -6.30 19.82
C GLU A 370 12.50 -6.85 18.69
N ARG A 371 12.14 -8.01 18.13
CA ARG A 371 12.80 -8.61 16.96
C ARG A 371 12.25 -7.99 15.68
N TYR A 372 10.92 -8.00 15.53
CA TYR A 372 10.26 -7.54 14.30
C TYR A 372 10.57 -6.08 14.00
N PHE A 373 10.49 -5.20 14.99
CA PHE A 373 10.73 -3.76 14.83
C PHE A 373 12.19 -3.33 15.09
N ALA A 374 13.15 -4.25 15.12
CA ALA A 374 14.54 -3.95 15.47
C ALA A 374 15.16 -2.83 14.62
N PHE A 375 14.70 -2.70 13.36
CA PHE A 375 15.14 -1.66 12.43
C PHE A 375 14.72 -0.23 12.81
N LEU A 376 13.72 -0.05 13.69
CA LEU A 376 13.24 1.27 14.13
C LEU A 376 14.12 1.92 15.21
N ARG A 377 15.00 1.14 15.86
CA ARG A 377 15.85 1.61 16.97
C ARG A 377 16.97 2.56 16.55
N ARG A 378 17.26 2.70 15.24
CA ARG A 378 18.39 3.48 14.72
C ARG A 378 18.15 4.98 14.65
N ASP A 379 16.90 5.41 14.79
CA ASP A 379 16.48 6.81 14.70
C ASP A 379 16.25 7.46 16.08
N ALA A 380 16.87 6.94 17.14
CA ALA A 380 16.76 7.42 18.53
C ALA A 380 18.01 8.15 19.00
#